data_AF-A0A3M1IRL5-F1
#
_entry.id   AF-A0A3M1IRL5-F1
#
_cell.length_a   1.000
_cell.length_b   1.000
_cell.length_c   1.000
_cell.angle_alpha   90.00
_cell.angle_beta   90.00
_cell.angle_gamma   90.00
#
_symmetry.space_group_name_H-M   'P 1'
#
loop_
_entity.id
_entity.type
_entity.pdbx_description
1 polymer ?
#
loop_
_entity_poly.entity_id
_entity_poly.type
_entity_poly.pdbx_seq_one_letter_code
_entity_poly.pdbx_strand_id
1 'polypeptide(L)'
;MRLAGGAGDDNMTRAFSIDLRTLALFRICLGLIILADLINRAQFLTVFYTDAGVLPRAEAIAFNHWARISFHLGVGSTSLMALLFVVEGLFAILLILGYRTRWVMVISWILLLSMQNRNMVIQQGGDQLLGALAFWAMFLPLGARYSVDAALRPDNEPAGDNRYVSAATVAILLQAIYVYFVGALLKDNDIWMPDGDAVYYALHLDSIATPLGYWFRDFGAPVLPLLTVFVWTIEFLAPFLMFSPVWHVQLRLVTQFLLISMHLGFVAFLRIGLFPAVSISSLLLFTPSAVWDWLGARVFP
;
A
#
# COMPACT_ATOMS: atom_id res chain seq x y z
N MET A 1 -29.11 16.66 -21.38
CA MET A 1 -28.76 15.82 -22.53
C MET A 1 -28.15 14.52 -21.98
N ARG A 2 -28.98 13.48 -21.77
CA ARG A 2 -28.52 12.18 -21.27
C ARG A 2 -27.86 11.47 -22.45
N LEU A 3 -26.54 11.40 -22.46
CA LEU A 3 -25.84 10.49 -23.37
C LEU A 3 -26.19 9.07 -22.93
N ALA A 4 -26.77 8.31 -23.85
CA ALA A 4 -27.01 6.89 -23.68
C ALA A 4 -25.64 6.20 -23.58
N GLY A 5 -25.20 5.91 -22.36
CA GLY A 5 -24.00 5.12 -22.11
C GLY A 5 -24.25 3.71 -22.64
N GLY A 6 -23.54 3.33 -23.70
CA GLY A 6 -23.56 1.97 -24.22
C GLY A 6 -23.02 0.98 -23.18
N ALA A 7 -23.24 -0.31 -23.37
CA ALA A 7 -22.73 -1.36 -22.48
C ALA A 7 -21.20 -1.28 -22.20
N GLY A 8 -20.44 -0.60 -23.07
CA GLY A 8 -19.02 -0.29 -22.86
C GLY A 8 -18.73 0.76 -21.78
N ASP A 9 -19.56 1.80 -21.64
CA ASP A 9 -19.41 2.85 -20.61
C ASP A 9 -19.67 2.30 -19.21
N ASP A 10 -20.65 1.40 -19.07
CA ASP A 10 -20.99 0.77 -17.79
C ASP A 10 -19.89 -0.20 -17.33
N ASN A 11 -19.28 -0.94 -18.27
CA ASN A 11 -18.15 -1.84 -17.97
C ASN A 11 -16.89 -1.09 -17.51
N MET A 12 -16.55 0.03 -18.17
CA MET A 12 -15.37 0.81 -17.79
C MET A 12 -15.59 1.51 -16.45
N THR A 13 -16.78 2.07 -16.23
CA THR A 13 -17.18 2.65 -14.93
C THR A 13 -17.08 1.62 -13.81
N ARG A 14 -17.56 0.39 -14.07
CA ARG A 14 -17.48 -0.72 -13.12
C ARG A 14 -16.03 -1.10 -12.79
N ALA A 15 -15.15 -1.16 -13.80
CA ALA A 15 -13.76 -1.54 -13.61
C ALA A 15 -12.98 -0.54 -12.73
N PHE A 16 -13.30 0.74 -12.78
CA PHE A 16 -12.61 1.78 -11.98
C PHE A 16 -13.39 2.23 -10.74
N SER A 17 -14.55 1.63 -10.48
CA SER A 17 -15.29 1.85 -9.24
C SER A 17 -14.67 1.11 -8.06
N ILE A 18 -14.68 1.76 -6.90
CA ILE A 18 -14.27 1.19 -5.62
C ILE A 18 -15.46 1.24 -4.66
N ASP A 19 -15.67 0.17 -3.90
CA ASP A 19 -16.69 0.12 -2.86
C ASP A 19 -16.30 1.03 -1.67
N LEU A 20 -17.21 1.84 -1.15
CA LEU A 20 -16.97 2.72 -0.01
C LEU A 20 -16.58 1.94 1.26
N ARG A 21 -17.03 0.69 1.42
CA ARG A 21 -16.61 -0.21 2.51
C ARG A 21 -15.15 -0.64 2.33
N THR A 22 -14.74 -0.91 1.08
CA THR A 22 -13.34 -1.14 0.74
C THR A 22 -12.48 0.08 1.06
N LEU A 23 -12.94 1.30 0.75
CA LEU A 23 -12.20 2.52 1.10
C LEU A 23 -12.05 2.71 2.61
N ALA A 24 -13.04 2.32 3.40
CA ALA A 24 -12.95 2.34 4.85
C ALA A 24 -11.93 1.32 5.39
N LEU A 25 -11.92 0.09 4.85
CA LEU A 25 -10.89 -0.91 5.17
C LEU A 25 -9.50 -0.41 4.81
N PHE A 26 -9.34 0.16 3.60
CA PHE A 26 -8.09 0.73 3.14
C PHE A 26 -7.60 1.88 4.04
N ARG A 27 -8.50 2.76 4.50
CA ARG A 27 -8.15 3.82 5.48
C ARG A 27 -7.57 3.25 6.77
N ILE A 28 -8.21 2.20 7.31
CA ILE A 28 -7.74 1.53 8.53
C ILE A 28 -6.37 0.89 8.30
N CYS A 29 -6.20 0.15 7.20
CA CYS A 29 -4.91 -0.45 6.84
C CYS A 29 -3.82 0.63 6.69
N LEU A 30 -4.13 1.74 6.02
CA LEU A 30 -3.19 2.84 5.81
C LEU A 30 -2.71 3.44 7.14
N GLY A 31 -3.63 3.76 8.05
CA GLY A 31 -3.28 4.28 9.37
C GLY A 31 -2.51 3.27 10.23
N LEU A 32 -2.86 1.97 10.18
CA LEU A 32 -2.12 0.92 10.87
C LEU A 32 -0.69 0.75 10.33
N ILE A 33 -0.51 0.85 9.01
CA ILE A 33 0.81 0.78 8.38
C ILE A 33 1.66 1.98 8.78
N ILE A 34 1.10 3.20 8.78
CA ILE A 34 1.82 4.41 9.25
C ILE A 34 2.24 4.23 10.72
N LEU A 35 1.36 3.72 11.58
CA LEU A 35 1.71 3.43 12.98
C LEU A 35 2.82 2.39 13.10
N ALA A 36 2.74 1.30 12.34
CA ALA A 36 3.77 0.26 12.34
C ALA A 36 5.13 0.82 11.87
N ASP A 37 5.12 1.67 10.84
CA ASP A 37 6.33 2.32 10.32
C ASP A 37 6.97 3.22 11.38
N LEU A 38 6.16 4.05 12.05
CA LEU A 38 6.62 4.90 13.16
C LEU A 38 7.20 4.08 14.31
N ILE A 39 6.53 3.01 14.73
CA ILE A 39 7.00 2.15 15.82
C ILE A 39 8.34 1.53 15.46
N ASN A 40 8.48 0.98 14.25
CA ASN A 40 9.73 0.38 13.78
C ASN A 40 10.87 1.40 13.74
N ARG A 41 10.62 2.60 13.20
CA ARG A 41 11.62 3.67 13.10
C ARG A 41 11.99 4.27 14.46
N ALA A 42 11.02 4.35 15.38
CA ALA A 42 11.24 4.88 16.73
C ALA A 42 12.23 4.04 17.55
N GLN A 43 12.38 2.74 17.27
CA GLN A 43 13.38 1.89 17.94
C GLN A 43 14.82 2.40 17.76
N PHE A 44 15.08 3.11 16.67
CA PHE A 44 16.39 3.64 16.31
C PHE A 44 16.35 5.16 16.09
N LEU A 45 15.43 5.84 16.78
CA LEU A 45 15.15 7.27 16.59
C LEU A 45 16.41 8.15 16.67
N THR A 46 17.17 8.02 17.76
CA THR A 46 18.41 8.79 17.97
C THR A 46 19.45 8.50 16.88
N VAL A 47 19.53 7.25 16.41
CA VAL A 47 20.55 6.84 15.46
C VAL A 47 20.25 7.41 14.06
N PHE A 48 19.00 7.40 13.62
CA PHE A 48 18.67 7.72 12.22
C PHE A 48 18.00 9.07 11.98
N TYR A 49 17.48 9.73 13.02
CA TYR A 49 16.65 10.93 12.85
C TYR A 49 17.19 12.18 13.55
N THR A 50 18.26 12.09 14.36
CA THR A 50 18.74 13.23 15.18
C THR A 50 20.17 13.65 14.83
N ASP A 51 20.62 14.78 15.38
CA ASP A 51 21.98 15.28 15.18
C ASP A 51 23.05 14.45 15.91
N ALA A 52 22.64 13.64 16.90
CA ALA A 52 23.54 12.70 17.59
C ALA A 52 23.70 11.37 16.84
N GLY A 53 22.98 11.20 15.74
CA GLY A 53 22.94 9.97 14.95
C GLY A 53 23.99 9.90 13.85
N VAL A 54 23.83 8.90 12.99
CA VAL A 54 24.75 8.63 11.87
C VAL A 54 24.53 9.55 10.66
N LEU A 55 23.40 10.25 10.62
CA LEU A 55 23.08 11.23 9.57
C LEU A 55 22.53 12.51 10.21
N PRO A 56 23.40 13.39 10.74
CA PRO A 56 22.98 14.67 11.29
C PRO A 56 22.35 15.56 10.21
N ARG A 57 21.66 16.63 10.63
CA ARG A 57 20.81 17.41 9.72
C ARG A 57 21.60 18.15 8.64
N ALA A 58 22.82 18.62 8.94
CA ALA A 58 23.64 19.35 7.97
C ALA A 58 23.96 18.48 6.74
N GLU A 59 24.36 17.23 7.00
CA GLU A 59 24.66 16.21 5.99
C GLU A 59 23.40 15.77 5.27
N ALA A 60 22.29 15.57 6.00
CA ALA A 60 21.00 15.23 5.40
C ALA A 60 20.50 16.32 4.44
N ILE A 61 20.67 17.61 4.79
CA ILE A 61 20.31 18.74 3.94
C ILE A 61 21.21 18.81 2.71
N ALA A 62 22.52 18.59 2.87
CA ALA A 62 23.46 18.60 1.76
C ALA A 62 23.24 17.44 0.77
N PHE A 63 22.85 16.27 1.28
CA PHE A 63 22.56 15.08 0.48
C PHE A 63 21.20 15.15 -0.23
N ASN A 64 20.21 15.82 0.37
CA ASN A 64 18.86 15.85 -0.16
C ASN A 64 18.70 16.78 -1.36
N HIS A 65 17.89 16.36 -2.33
CA HIS A 65 17.44 17.23 -3.41
C HIS A 65 16.54 18.33 -2.83
N TRP A 66 16.71 19.58 -3.28
CA TRP A 66 16.01 20.76 -2.75
C TRP A 66 14.48 20.65 -2.73
N ALA A 67 13.90 19.88 -3.67
CA ALA A 67 12.46 19.64 -3.74
C ALA A 67 11.91 18.69 -2.64
N ARG A 68 12.79 18.03 -1.87
CA ARG A 68 12.41 17.08 -0.81
C ARG A 68 12.24 17.79 0.53
N ILE A 69 11.07 18.40 0.69
CA ILE A 69 10.72 19.15 1.89
C ILE A 69 10.55 18.18 3.08
N SER A 70 11.14 18.52 4.22
CA SER A 70 11.01 17.78 5.48
C SER A 70 10.99 18.74 6.67
N PHE A 71 9.87 18.75 7.39
CA PHE A 71 9.74 19.41 8.69
C PHE A 71 10.58 18.71 9.77
N HIS A 72 10.82 17.40 9.62
CA HIS A 72 11.69 16.63 10.51
C HIS A 72 13.16 17.10 10.43
N LEU A 73 13.61 17.71 9.32
CA LEU A 73 14.93 18.38 9.24
C LEU A 73 15.00 19.69 10.05
N GLY A 74 13.88 20.19 10.58
CA GLY A 74 13.88 21.30 11.54
C GLY A 74 14.30 20.88 12.95
N VAL A 75 14.34 19.58 13.25
CA VAL A 75 14.42 19.04 14.61
C VAL A 75 15.68 18.18 14.81
N GLY A 76 16.64 18.68 15.58
CA GLY A 76 17.92 18.00 15.83
C GLY A 76 17.98 17.15 17.09
N SER A 77 17.18 17.47 18.11
CA SER A 77 17.23 16.79 19.41
C SER A 77 16.33 15.55 19.45
N THR A 78 16.75 14.52 20.19
CA THR A 78 15.99 13.28 20.36
C THR A 78 14.61 13.50 20.97
N SER A 79 14.51 14.36 21.99
CA SER A 79 13.24 14.61 22.69
C SER A 79 12.20 15.28 21.79
N LEU A 80 12.60 16.30 21.03
CA LEU A 80 11.69 16.97 20.09
C LEU A 80 11.34 16.07 18.91
N MET A 81 12.29 15.24 18.44
CA MET A 81 12.03 14.27 17.40
C MET A 81 11.01 13.21 17.87
N ALA A 82 11.15 12.74 19.11
CA ALA A 82 10.20 11.81 19.72
C ALA A 82 8.81 12.42 19.85
N LEU A 83 8.72 13.70 20.25
CA LEU A 83 7.45 14.43 20.28
C LEU A 83 6.78 14.49 18.90
N LEU A 84 7.56 14.75 17.84
CA LEU A 84 7.05 14.80 16.48
C LEU A 84 6.52 13.44 16.00
N PHE A 85 7.22 12.35 16.34
CA PHE A 85 6.76 10.97 16.08
C PHE A 85 5.46 10.65 16.84
N VAL A 86 5.33 11.09 18.09
CA VAL A 86 4.08 10.94 18.87
C VAL A 86 2.94 11.69 18.19
N VAL A 87 3.17 12.93 17.76
CA VAL A 87 2.15 13.72 17.04
C VAL A 87 1.73 13.01 15.75
N GLU A 88 2.67 12.48 14.97
CA GLU A 88 2.37 11.71 13.76
C GLU A 88 1.56 10.44 14.08
N GLY A 89 1.93 9.73 15.15
CA GLY A 89 1.18 8.57 15.62
C GLY A 89 -0.26 8.89 16.03
N LEU A 90 -0.49 10.04 16.68
CA LEU A 90 -1.84 10.50 17.00
C LEU A 90 -2.67 10.76 15.73
N PHE A 91 -2.09 11.38 14.70
CA PHE A 91 -2.78 11.56 13.41
C PHE A 91 -3.09 10.23 12.72
N ALA A 92 -2.19 9.25 12.79
CA ALA A 92 -2.46 7.91 12.26
C ALA A 92 -3.61 7.21 13.02
N ILE A 93 -3.71 7.37 14.34
CA ILE A 93 -4.86 6.88 15.13
C ILE A 93 -6.15 7.58 14.70
N LEU A 94 -6.14 8.91 14.55
CA LEU A 94 -7.32 9.65 14.07
C LEU A 94 -7.72 9.21 12.66
N LEU A 95 -6.75 8.84 11.81
CA LEU A 95 -7.00 8.30 10.48
C LEU A 95 -7.69 6.93 10.55
N ILE A 96 -7.22 6.03 11.43
CA ILE A 96 -7.86 4.73 11.67
C ILE A 96 -9.32 4.92 12.08
N LEU A 97 -9.58 5.82 13.04
CA LEU A 97 -10.92 6.13 13.53
C LEU A 97 -11.80 6.82 12.47
N GLY A 98 -11.18 7.47 11.48
CA GLY A 98 -11.88 8.26 10.46
C GLY A 98 -12.53 9.50 11.05
N TYR A 99 -11.80 10.24 11.89
CA TYR A 99 -12.21 11.52 12.45
C TYR A 99 -11.58 12.68 11.66
N ARG A 100 -12.39 13.61 11.16
CA ARG A 100 -11.98 14.70 10.26
C ARG A 100 -11.08 14.19 9.13
N THR A 101 -11.49 13.08 8.52
CA THR A 101 -10.68 12.20 7.67
C THR A 101 -9.96 12.95 6.56
N ARG A 102 -10.61 13.94 5.92
CA ARG A 102 -9.98 14.74 4.85
C ARG A 102 -8.73 15.49 5.35
N TRP A 103 -8.85 16.21 6.45
CA TRP A 103 -7.73 16.98 7.01
C TRP A 103 -6.68 16.07 7.63
N VAL A 104 -7.11 15.04 8.36
CA VAL A 104 -6.21 14.08 8.98
C VAL A 104 -5.39 13.31 7.94
N MET A 105 -5.98 12.94 6.79
CA MET A 105 -5.25 12.29 5.70
C MET A 105 -4.18 13.23 5.11
N VAL A 106 -4.52 14.50 4.85
CA VAL A 106 -3.55 15.50 4.34
C VAL A 106 -2.39 15.68 5.33
N ILE A 107 -2.70 15.87 6.61
CA ILE A 107 -1.67 16.07 7.64
C ILE A 107 -0.81 14.82 7.80
N SER A 108 -1.42 13.62 7.83
CA SER A 108 -0.70 12.36 7.93
C SER A 108 0.23 12.16 6.73
N TRP A 109 -0.20 12.51 5.52
CA TRP A 109 0.64 12.43 4.32
C TRP A 109 1.83 13.39 4.39
N ILE A 110 1.61 14.63 4.83
CA ILE A 110 2.67 15.63 5.00
C ILE A 110 3.71 15.14 6.03
N LEU A 111 3.26 14.63 7.17
CA LEU A 111 4.15 14.14 8.22
C LEU A 111 4.92 12.89 7.76
N LEU A 112 4.24 11.94 7.11
CA LEU A 112 4.85 10.74 6.53
C LEU A 112 5.96 11.09 5.55
N LEU A 113 5.68 11.94 4.54
CA LEU A 113 6.71 12.34 3.58
C LEU A 113 7.83 13.15 4.22
N SER A 114 7.49 13.99 5.20
CA SER A 114 8.46 14.74 5.97
C SER A 114 9.42 13.81 6.72
N MET A 115 8.91 12.77 7.38
CA MET A 115 9.70 11.75 8.06
C MET A 115 10.55 10.98 7.07
N GLN A 116 9.98 10.54 5.95
CA GLN A 116 10.71 9.77 4.94
C GLN A 116 11.85 10.59 4.30
N ASN A 117 11.60 11.86 3.98
CA ASN A 117 12.59 12.77 3.42
C ASN A 117 13.70 13.15 4.43
N ARG A 118 13.50 12.99 5.74
CA ARG A 118 14.54 13.24 6.75
C ARG A 118 15.73 12.29 6.61
N ASN A 119 15.48 11.05 6.20
CA ASN A 119 16.52 10.07 5.98
C ASN A 119 16.17 9.14 4.82
N MET A 120 16.75 9.42 3.67
CA MET A 120 16.50 8.69 2.44
C MET A 120 17.28 7.38 2.30
N VAL A 121 18.37 7.24 3.08
CA VAL A 121 19.28 6.10 2.98
C VAL A 121 18.63 4.81 3.50
N ILE A 122 17.66 4.95 4.41
CA ILE A 122 16.96 3.84 5.04
C ILE A 122 15.57 3.58 4.43
N GLN A 123 15.26 4.20 3.29
CA GLN A 123 13.98 4.02 2.60
C GLN A 123 13.99 2.76 1.73
N GLN A 124 12.81 2.17 1.56
CA GLN A 124 12.59 1.04 0.66
C GLN A 124 11.44 1.32 -0.33
N GLY A 125 11.21 0.39 -1.26
CA GLY A 125 10.14 0.52 -2.25
C GLY A 125 8.74 0.68 -1.63
N GLY A 126 8.51 0.09 -0.45
CA GLY A 126 7.26 0.24 0.32
C GLY A 126 6.98 1.65 0.79
N ASP A 127 8.02 2.41 1.14
CA ASP A 127 7.86 3.79 1.58
C ASP A 127 7.37 4.68 0.44
N GLN A 128 7.92 4.46 -0.77
CA GLN A 128 7.52 5.18 -1.98
C GLN A 128 6.08 4.85 -2.37
N LEU A 129 5.71 3.57 -2.35
CA LEU A 129 4.33 3.15 -2.63
C LEU A 129 3.36 3.70 -1.58
N LEU A 130 3.72 3.65 -0.29
CA LEU A 130 2.90 4.18 0.80
C LEU A 130 2.64 5.68 0.60
N GLY A 131 3.68 6.46 0.30
CA GLY A 131 3.56 7.89 0.01
C GLY A 131 2.66 8.18 -1.20
N ALA A 132 2.78 7.39 -2.27
CA ALA A 132 1.94 7.54 -3.46
C ALA A 132 0.47 7.17 -3.20
N LEU A 133 0.22 6.07 -2.49
CA LEU A 133 -1.14 5.67 -2.10
C LEU A 133 -1.79 6.68 -1.16
N ALA A 134 -1.04 7.16 -0.17
CA ALA A 134 -1.48 8.19 0.77
C ALA A 134 -1.76 9.52 0.06
N PHE A 135 -1.03 9.85 -1.01
CA PHE A 135 -1.31 11.02 -1.84
C PHE A 135 -2.69 10.91 -2.51
N TRP A 136 -2.95 9.82 -3.22
CA TRP A 136 -4.23 9.63 -3.91
C TRP A 136 -5.41 9.50 -2.92
N ALA A 137 -5.15 8.92 -1.75
CA ALA A 137 -6.11 8.82 -0.64
C ALA A 137 -6.70 10.17 -0.20
N MET A 138 -5.97 11.28 -0.30
CA MET A 138 -6.48 12.61 0.05
C MET A 138 -7.71 13.02 -0.76
N PHE A 139 -7.86 12.47 -1.96
CA PHE A 139 -8.93 12.79 -2.90
C PHE A 139 -10.08 11.77 -2.88
N LEU A 140 -10.02 10.76 -1.99
CA LEU A 140 -11.02 9.71 -1.86
C LEU A 140 -11.94 9.95 -0.65
N PRO A 141 -13.21 9.50 -0.71
CA PRO A 141 -14.16 9.63 0.39
C PRO A 141 -13.91 8.59 1.51
N LEU A 142 -12.69 8.54 2.07
CA LEU A 142 -12.26 7.56 3.08
C LEU A 142 -13.09 7.59 4.38
N GLY A 143 -13.75 8.70 4.67
CA GLY A 143 -14.64 8.88 5.82
C GLY A 143 -16.11 8.53 5.54
N ALA A 144 -16.45 7.92 4.40
CA ALA A 144 -17.84 7.63 4.01
C ALA A 144 -18.48 6.47 4.77
N ARG A 145 -17.70 5.45 5.13
CA ARG A 145 -18.16 4.26 5.86
C ARG A 145 -17.22 3.95 7.01
N TYR A 146 -17.76 3.26 8.02
CA TYR A 146 -17.04 2.79 9.22
C TYR A 146 -16.09 3.84 9.80
N SER A 147 -16.59 5.06 10.02
CA SER A 147 -15.80 6.21 10.47
C SER A 147 -16.58 7.00 11.51
N VAL A 148 -15.87 7.72 12.38
CA VAL A 148 -16.49 8.73 13.25
C VAL A 148 -17.19 9.80 12.40
N ASP A 149 -16.58 10.22 11.29
CA ASP A 149 -17.18 11.19 10.36
C ASP A 149 -18.53 10.73 9.78
N ALA A 150 -18.74 9.43 9.57
CA ALA A 150 -19.99 8.86 9.09
C ALA A 150 -21.02 8.76 10.22
N ALA A 151 -20.58 8.38 11.42
CA ALA A 151 -21.44 8.29 12.60
C ALA A 151 -21.96 9.65 13.09
N LEU A 152 -21.24 10.74 12.78
CA LEU A 152 -21.63 12.11 13.13
C LEU A 152 -22.44 12.82 12.02
N ARG A 153 -22.77 12.15 10.90
CA ARG A 153 -23.61 12.74 9.85
C ARG A 153 -25.06 12.82 10.32
N PRO A 154 -25.80 13.88 9.93
CA PRO A 154 -27.23 13.95 10.20
C PRO A 154 -27.98 12.76 9.56
N ASP A 155 -28.91 12.15 10.31
CA ASP A 155 -29.66 10.93 9.94
C ASP A 155 -30.51 11.02 8.66
N ASN A 156 -30.63 12.22 8.06
CA ASN A 156 -31.51 12.48 6.92
C ASN A 156 -30.89 12.18 5.55
N GLU A 157 -29.62 11.75 5.48
CA GLU A 157 -29.01 11.30 4.23
C GLU A 157 -29.19 9.78 4.07
N PRO A 158 -29.92 9.30 3.03
CA PRO A 158 -29.98 7.88 2.73
C PRO A 158 -28.57 7.32 2.61
N ALA A 159 -28.35 6.10 3.10
CA ALA A 159 -27.11 5.37 2.83
C ALA A 159 -26.97 5.19 1.31
N GLY A 160 -26.25 6.12 0.66
CA GLY A 160 -26.09 6.13 -0.79
C GLY A 160 -25.42 4.86 -1.32
N ASP A 161 -25.42 4.72 -2.65
CA ASP A 161 -24.72 3.64 -3.34
C ASP A 161 -23.28 3.51 -2.79
N ASN A 162 -22.86 2.26 -2.54
CA ASN A 162 -21.52 1.97 -2.08
C ASN A 162 -20.50 2.03 -3.21
N ARG A 163 -20.92 2.11 -4.48
CA ARG A 163 -19.99 2.27 -5.60
C ARG A 163 -19.57 3.73 -5.75
N TYR A 164 -18.26 3.96 -5.75
CA TYR A 164 -17.68 5.28 -5.96
C TYR A 164 -16.65 5.24 -7.09
N VAL A 165 -16.71 6.22 -7.98
CA VAL A 165 -15.77 6.38 -9.10
C VAL A 165 -15.39 7.85 -9.25
N SER A 166 -14.11 8.12 -9.43
CA SER A 166 -13.57 9.45 -9.70
C SER A 166 -12.20 9.35 -10.37
N ALA A 167 -11.61 10.48 -10.77
CA ALA A 167 -10.23 10.49 -11.25
C ALA A 167 -9.26 9.91 -10.21
N ALA A 168 -9.54 10.10 -8.91
CA ALA A 168 -8.73 9.55 -7.84
C ALA A 168 -8.85 8.01 -7.71
N THR A 169 -10.03 7.43 -7.97
CA THR A 169 -10.14 5.95 -7.99
C THR A 169 -9.39 5.34 -9.16
N VAL A 170 -9.43 5.98 -10.33
CA VAL A 170 -8.63 5.57 -11.49
C VAL A 170 -7.14 5.64 -11.14
N ALA A 171 -6.69 6.79 -10.63
CA ALA A 171 -5.29 7.02 -10.30
C ALA A 171 -4.76 6.04 -9.26
N ILE A 172 -5.49 5.78 -8.16
CA ILE A 172 -5.02 4.88 -7.10
C ILE A 172 -5.00 3.41 -7.54
N LEU A 173 -5.97 2.96 -8.36
CA LEU A 173 -5.99 1.60 -8.88
C LEU A 173 -4.86 1.39 -9.90
N LEU A 174 -4.62 2.36 -10.76
CA LEU A 174 -3.48 2.34 -11.67
C LEU A 174 -2.14 2.40 -10.92
N GLN A 175 -2.04 3.22 -9.87
CA GLN A 175 -0.86 3.29 -9.01
C GLN A 175 -0.57 1.95 -8.32
N ALA A 176 -1.61 1.26 -7.85
CA ALA A 176 -1.49 -0.06 -7.22
C ALA A 176 -1.02 -1.12 -8.23
N ILE A 177 -1.61 -1.15 -9.43
CA ILE A 177 -1.24 -2.15 -10.44
C ILE A 177 0.11 -1.88 -11.08
N TYR A 178 0.50 -0.61 -11.17
CA TYR A 178 1.76 -0.14 -11.75
C TYR A 178 2.96 -0.85 -11.15
N VAL A 179 2.99 -1.02 -9.83
CA VAL A 179 4.11 -1.67 -9.12
C VAL A 179 4.33 -3.10 -9.60
N TYR A 180 3.26 -3.82 -9.92
CA TYR A 180 3.35 -5.19 -10.41
C TYR A 180 3.75 -5.22 -11.88
N PHE A 181 3.04 -4.48 -12.74
CA PHE A 181 3.28 -4.54 -14.18
C PHE A 181 4.67 -4.04 -14.54
N VAL A 182 5.05 -2.86 -14.04
CA VAL A 182 6.39 -2.32 -14.29
C VAL A 182 7.45 -3.11 -13.54
N GLY A 183 7.13 -3.65 -12.37
CA GLY A 183 7.99 -4.60 -11.66
C GLY A 183 8.33 -5.82 -12.51
N ALA A 184 7.36 -6.42 -13.20
CA ALA A 184 7.58 -7.52 -14.13
C ALA A 184 8.42 -7.12 -15.35
N LEU A 185 8.16 -5.94 -15.93
CA LEU A 185 8.92 -5.46 -17.10
C LEU A 185 10.38 -5.15 -16.78
N LEU A 186 10.68 -4.71 -15.55
CA LEU A 186 12.05 -4.45 -15.08
C LEU A 186 12.80 -5.74 -14.67
N LYS A 187 12.13 -6.90 -14.72
CA LYS A 187 12.73 -8.22 -14.50
C LYS A 187 13.13 -8.81 -15.85
N ASP A 188 14.08 -8.15 -16.50
CA ASP A 188 14.47 -8.37 -17.90
C ASP A 188 15.76 -9.20 -18.09
N ASN A 189 16.34 -9.71 -17.00
CA ASN A 189 17.55 -10.52 -17.01
C ASN A 189 17.25 -12.03 -16.90
N ASP A 190 18.24 -12.83 -17.32
CA ASP A 190 18.12 -14.29 -17.47
C ASP A 190 17.77 -15.03 -16.16
N ILE A 191 18.14 -14.45 -14.99
CA ILE A 191 17.79 -14.99 -13.66
C ILE A 191 16.27 -15.13 -13.48
N TRP A 192 15.48 -14.27 -14.13
CA TRP A 192 14.02 -14.40 -14.12
C TRP A 192 13.53 -15.37 -15.19
N MET A 193 13.92 -15.14 -16.44
CA MET A 193 13.52 -15.95 -17.59
C MET A 193 14.63 -15.90 -18.64
N PRO A 194 15.11 -17.05 -19.16
CA PRO A 194 14.55 -18.40 -19.01
C PRO A 194 15.04 -19.20 -17.79
N ASP A 195 16.04 -18.74 -17.03
CA ASP A 195 16.72 -19.60 -16.03
C ASP A 195 15.83 -19.90 -14.82
N GLY A 196 15.03 -18.92 -14.37
CA GLY A 196 14.09 -19.11 -13.26
C GLY A 196 14.73 -19.14 -11.87
N ASP A 197 15.94 -18.62 -11.72
CA ASP A 197 16.71 -18.66 -10.47
C ASP A 197 16.41 -17.50 -9.50
N ALA A 198 15.53 -16.55 -9.83
CA ALA A 198 15.32 -15.35 -9.02
C ALA A 198 14.92 -15.64 -7.56
N VAL A 199 13.98 -16.58 -7.34
CA VAL A 199 13.59 -16.99 -5.99
C VAL A 199 14.73 -17.73 -5.28
N TYR A 200 15.54 -18.50 -6.01
CA TYR A 200 16.73 -19.14 -5.45
C TYR A 200 17.71 -18.09 -4.91
N TYR A 201 18.06 -17.07 -5.71
CA TYR A 201 18.95 -16.00 -5.24
C TYR A 201 18.35 -15.19 -4.09
N ALA A 202 17.04 -14.91 -4.12
CA ALA A 202 16.36 -14.19 -3.04
C ALA A 202 16.46 -14.93 -1.69
N LEU A 203 16.33 -16.26 -1.69
CA LEU A 203 16.45 -17.08 -0.47
C LEU A 203 17.90 -17.33 -0.03
N HIS A 204 18.88 -17.11 -0.91
CA HIS A 204 20.31 -17.22 -0.61
C HIS A 204 20.96 -15.89 -0.21
N LEU A 205 20.20 -14.79 -0.20
CA LEU A 205 20.62 -13.55 0.43
C LEU A 205 20.37 -13.63 1.94
N ASP A 206 21.41 -14.02 2.67
CA ASP A 206 21.35 -14.28 4.12
C ASP A 206 20.89 -13.05 4.94
N SER A 207 21.10 -11.84 4.41
CA SER A 207 20.66 -10.59 5.04
C SER A 207 19.13 -10.38 4.99
N ILE A 208 18.42 -11.02 4.04
CA ILE A 208 16.98 -10.87 3.86
C ILE A 208 16.19 -12.15 4.15
N ALA A 209 16.78 -13.34 4.06
CA ALA A 209 16.05 -14.58 4.32
C ALA A 209 15.58 -14.70 5.78
N THR A 210 14.34 -15.17 6.00
CA THR A 210 13.84 -15.55 7.33
C THR A 210 14.32 -16.96 7.70
N PRO A 211 14.23 -17.39 8.98
CA PRO A 211 14.51 -18.78 9.36
C PRO A 211 13.72 -19.81 8.54
N LEU A 212 12.48 -19.49 8.17
CA LEU A 212 11.68 -20.34 7.29
C LEU A 212 12.21 -20.32 5.85
N GLY A 213 12.67 -19.17 5.36
CA GLY A 213 13.38 -19.04 4.08
C GLY A 213 14.64 -19.91 4.00
N TYR A 214 15.45 -19.92 5.06
CA TYR A 214 16.64 -20.80 5.17
C TYR A 214 16.27 -22.27 5.06
N TRP A 215 15.22 -22.70 5.74
CA TRP A 215 14.74 -24.08 5.63
C TRP A 215 14.16 -24.39 4.25
N PHE A 216 13.49 -23.42 3.62
CA PHE A 216 12.81 -23.61 2.33
C PHE A 216 13.75 -23.58 1.12
N ARG A 217 14.92 -22.93 1.22
CA ARG A 217 15.83 -22.79 0.07
C ARG A 217 16.42 -24.13 -0.41
N ASP A 218 16.42 -25.14 0.45
CA ASP A 218 16.97 -26.47 0.16
C ASP A 218 16.05 -27.33 -0.73
N PHE A 219 14.78 -26.94 -0.93
CA PHE A 219 13.87 -27.66 -1.84
C PHE A 219 14.30 -27.57 -3.32
N GLY A 220 15.05 -26.54 -3.70
CA GLY A 220 15.65 -26.41 -5.03
C GLY A 220 14.65 -26.55 -6.21
N ALA A 221 15.09 -27.23 -7.26
CA ALA A 221 14.27 -27.51 -8.44
C ALA A 221 13.32 -28.71 -8.20
N PRO A 222 12.07 -28.67 -8.71
CA PRO A 222 11.49 -27.63 -9.57
C PRO A 222 10.78 -26.50 -8.79
N VAL A 223 10.77 -26.55 -7.45
CA VAL A 223 9.94 -25.67 -6.62
C VAL A 223 10.32 -24.19 -6.78
N LEU A 224 11.61 -23.86 -6.62
CA LEU A 224 12.04 -22.45 -6.70
C LEU A 224 11.86 -21.86 -8.12
N PRO A 225 12.23 -22.58 -9.20
CA PRO A 225 11.92 -22.11 -10.56
C PRO A 225 10.43 -21.89 -10.83
N LEU A 226 9.55 -22.78 -10.35
CA LEU A 226 8.11 -22.60 -10.49
C LEU A 226 7.60 -21.35 -9.76
N LEU A 227 8.13 -21.06 -8.57
CA LEU A 227 7.82 -19.83 -7.85
C LEU A 227 8.32 -18.58 -8.58
N THR A 228 9.51 -18.64 -9.20
CA THR A 228 10.04 -17.54 -10.02
C THR A 228 9.12 -17.23 -11.19
N VAL A 229 8.72 -18.25 -11.96
CA VAL A 229 7.78 -18.11 -13.07
C VAL A 229 6.42 -17.61 -12.58
N PHE A 230 5.94 -18.13 -11.45
CA PHE A 230 4.68 -17.69 -10.84
C PHE A 230 4.71 -16.18 -10.54
N VAL A 231 5.73 -15.69 -9.83
CA VAL A 231 5.88 -14.26 -9.47
C VAL A 231 5.89 -13.40 -10.72
N TRP A 232 6.75 -13.73 -11.70
CA TRP A 232 6.85 -12.92 -12.91
C TRP A 232 5.53 -12.91 -13.70
N THR A 233 4.92 -14.08 -13.87
CA THR A 233 3.70 -14.24 -14.67
C THR A 233 2.51 -13.51 -14.04
N ILE A 234 2.29 -13.67 -12.73
CA ILE A 234 1.13 -13.04 -12.08
C ILE A 234 1.28 -11.52 -12.07
N GLU A 235 2.49 -10.99 -11.88
CA GLU A 235 2.74 -9.56 -11.91
C GLU A 235 2.54 -8.96 -13.31
N PHE A 236 3.01 -9.64 -14.34
CA PHE A 236 2.83 -9.22 -15.74
C PHE A 236 1.35 -9.27 -16.16
N LEU A 237 0.64 -10.33 -15.78
CA LEU A 237 -0.77 -10.52 -16.16
C LEU A 237 -1.75 -9.69 -15.32
N ALA A 238 -1.35 -9.25 -14.12
CA ALA A 238 -2.21 -8.54 -13.17
C ALA A 238 -3.06 -7.41 -13.77
N PRO A 239 -2.52 -6.45 -14.56
CA PRO A 239 -3.35 -5.39 -15.14
C PRO A 239 -4.41 -5.90 -16.11
N PHE A 240 -4.09 -6.89 -16.93
CA PHE A 240 -5.04 -7.43 -17.89
C PHE A 240 -6.18 -8.19 -17.19
N LEU A 241 -5.86 -8.92 -16.11
CA LEU A 241 -6.85 -9.69 -15.36
C LEU A 241 -7.71 -8.82 -14.42
N MET A 242 -7.12 -7.87 -13.70
CA MET A 242 -7.85 -7.04 -12.74
C MET A 242 -8.80 -6.01 -13.37
N PHE A 243 -8.48 -5.55 -14.58
CA PHE A 243 -9.29 -4.60 -15.35
C PHE A 243 -10.08 -5.27 -16.49
N SER A 244 -10.06 -6.60 -16.60
CA SER A 244 -10.84 -7.31 -17.60
C SER A 244 -12.35 -6.99 -17.46
N PRO A 245 -13.04 -6.65 -18.57
CA PRO A 245 -14.50 -6.50 -18.55
C PRO A 245 -15.22 -7.86 -18.54
N VAL A 246 -14.56 -8.92 -19.01
CA VAL A 246 -15.11 -10.28 -19.05
C VAL A 246 -14.75 -10.99 -17.75
N TRP A 247 -15.76 -11.62 -17.12
CA TRP A 247 -15.60 -12.33 -15.84
C TRP A 247 -14.94 -11.46 -14.75
N HIS A 248 -15.29 -10.17 -14.78
CA HIS A 248 -14.65 -9.11 -14.01
C HIS A 248 -14.46 -9.44 -12.52
N VAL A 249 -15.54 -9.90 -11.87
CA VAL A 249 -15.51 -10.23 -10.43
C VAL A 249 -14.60 -11.41 -10.17
N GLN A 250 -14.71 -12.47 -10.97
CA GLN A 250 -13.95 -13.71 -10.81
C GLN A 250 -12.46 -13.49 -11.04
N LEU A 251 -12.09 -12.86 -12.17
CA LEU A 251 -10.70 -12.59 -12.50
C LEU A 251 -10.05 -11.65 -11.49
N ARG A 252 -10.78 -10.63 -11.02
CA ARG A 252 -10.28 -9.72 -9.99
C ARG A 252 -10.03 -10.45 -8.67
N LEU A 253 -10.95 -11.30 -8.22
CA LEU A 253 -10.78 -12.08 -6.99
C LEU A 253 -9.64 -13.09 -7.08
N VAL A 254 -9.54 -13.84 -8.18
CA VAL A 254 -8.45 -14.80 -8.40
C VAL A 254 -7.10 -14.09 -8.42
N THR A 255 -6.99 -12.99 -9.19
CA THR A 255 -5.73 -12.24 -9.29
C THR A 255 -5.34 -11.60 -7.94
N GLN A 256 -6.31 -11.03 -7.23
CA GLN A 256 -6.11 -10.49 -5.88
C GLN A 256 -5.64 -11.59 -4.92
N PHE A 257 -6.27 -12.76 -4.94
CA PHE A 257 -5.86 -13.91 -4.11
C PHE A 257 -4.42 -14.36 -4.41
N LEU A 258 -4.05 -14.49 -5.69
CA LEU A 258 -2.71 -14.91 -6.10
C LEU A 258 -1.64 -13.89 -5.68
N LEU A 259 -1.88 -12.59 -5.89
CA LEU A 259 -0.94 -11.54 -5.49
C LEU A 259 -0.84 -11.38 -3.97
N ILE A 260 -1.95 -11.50 -3.24
CA ILE A 260 -1.90 -11.52 -1.76
C ILE A 260 -1.13 -12.75 -1.28
N SER A 261 -1.36 -13.93 -1.87
CA SER A 261 -0.63 -15.16 -1.52
C SER A 261 0.87 -15.01 -1.78
N MET A 262 1.26 -14.36 -2.88
CA MET A 262 2.65 -14.01 -3.16
C MET A 262 3.25 -13.13 -2.04
N HIS A 263 2.56 -12.06 -1.63
CA HIS A 263 3.02 -11.19 -0.54
C HIS A 263 3.08 -11.89 0.81
N LEU A 264 2.13 -12.79 1.11
CA LEU A 264 2.21 -13.65 2.30
C LEU A 264 3.42 -14.58 2.24
N GLY A 265 3.75 -15.10 1.06
CA GLY A 265 5.02 -15.79 0.82
C GLY A 265 6.22 -14.90 1.13
N PHE A 266 6.25 -13.67 0.64
CA PHE A 266 7.33 -12.73 0.97
C PHE A 266 7.45 -12.47 2.47
N VAL A 267 6.33 -12.27 3.19
CA VAL A 267 6.36 -12.12 4.66
C VAL A 267 6.92 -13.37 5.35
N ALA A 268 6.55 -14.55 4.87
CA ALA A 268 6.98 -15.81 5.46
C ALA A 268 8.48 -16.09 5.25
N PHE A 269 9.01 -15.76 4.05
CA PHE A 269 10.35 -16.17 3.63
C PHE A 269 11.39 -15.04 3.59
N LEU A 270 10.98 -13.77 3.54
CA LEU A 270 11.86 -12.60 3.35
C LEU A 270 11.59 -11.48 4.38
N ARG A 271 12.66 -10.80 4.80
CA ARG A 271 12.68 -9.65 5.72
C ARG A 271 12.72 -8.33 4.94
N ILE A 272 11.64 -8.05 4.22
CA ILE A 272 11.51 -6.83 3.39
C ILE A 272 10.63 -5.74 4.02
N GLY A 273 10.59 -5.70 5.35
CA GLY A 273 9.87 -4.69 6.13
C GLY A 273 8.37 -4.62 5.79
N LEU A 274 7.83 -3.40 5.68
CA LEU A 274 6.40 -3.15 5.48
C LEU A 274 5.94 -3.22 4.02
N PHE A 275 6.82 -3.44 3.05
CA PHE A 275 6.44 -3.46 1.62
C PHE A 275 5.29 -4.43 1.31
N PRO A 276 5.24 -5.68 1.83
CA PRO A 276 4.11 -6.58 1.62
C PRO A 276 2.81 -6.04 2.22
N ALA A 277 2.85 -5.41 3.40
CA ALA A 277 1.67 -4.85 4.05
C ALA A 277 1.08 -3.68 3.24
N VAL A 278 1.94 -2.78 2.74
CA VAL A 278 1.55 -1.68 1.84
C VAL A 278 0.93 -2.22 0.55
N SER A 279 1.57 -3.25 -0.01
CA SER A 279 1.12 -3.86 -1.27
C SER A 279 -0.20 -4.62 -1.12
N ILE A 280 -0.39 -5.37 -0.03
CA ILE A 280 -1.67 -6.01 0.28
C ILE A 280 -2.75 -4.96 0.48
N SER A 281 -2.47 -3.87 1.21
CA SER A 281 -3.42 -2.77 1.39
C SER A 281 -3.87 -2.16 0.05
N SER A 282 -2.94 -1.98 -0.90
CA SER A 282 -3.28 -1.48 -2.24
C SER A 282 -4.11 -2.49 -3.04
N LEU A 283 -3.83 -3.79 -2.92
CA LEU A 283 -4.62 -4.86 -3.55
C LEU A 283 -6.04 -4.93 -3.00
N LEU A 284 -6.25 -4.61 -1.72
CA LEU A 284 -7.60 -4.61 -1.12
C LEU A 284 -8.53 -3.61 -1.81
N LEU A 285 -8.01 -2.53 -2.43
CA LEU A 285 -8.80 -1.57 -3.21
C LEU A 285 -9.56 -2.21 -4.37
N PHE A 286 -9.08 -3.35 -4.87
CA PHE A 286 -9.73 -4.13 -5.92
C PHE A 286 -10.87 -5.01 -5.38
N THR A 287 -11.16 -5.05 -4.09
CA THR A 287 -12.23 -5.91 -3.55
C THR A 287 -13.59 -5.52 -4.14
N PRO A 288 -14.26 -6.39 -4.93
CA PRO A 288 -15.55 -6.07 -5.55
C PRO A 288 -16.67 -5.91 -4.52
N SER A 289 -17.66 -5.05 -4.82
CA SER A 289 -18.87 -4.90 -3.97
C SER A 289 -19.58 -6.22 -3.66
N ALA A 290 -19.56 -7.18 -4.60
CA ALA A 290 -20.17 -8.49 -4.43
C ALA A 290 -19.64 -9.26 -3.20
N VAL A 291 -18.36 -9.05 -2.82
CA VAL A 291 -17.79 -9.66 -1.61
C VAL A 291 -18.45 -9.09 -0.36
N TRP A 292 -18.61 -7.77 -0.30
CA TRP A 292 -19.22 -7.10 0.83
C TRP A 292 -20.72 -7.38 0.94
N ASP A 293 -21.42 -7.48 -0.19
CA ASP A 293 -22.85 -7.81 -0.21
C ASP A 293 -23.07 -9.25 0.26
N TRP A 294 -22.21 -10.17 -0.17
CA TRP A 294 -22.19 -11.55 0.31
C TRP A 294 -21.88 -11.66 1.81
N LEU A 295 -20.92 -10.87 2.31
CA LEU A 295 -20.59 -10.81 3.74
C LEU A 295 -21.77 -10.23 4.54
N GLY A 296 -22.38 -9.14 4.05
CA GLY A 296 -23.50 -8.48 4.70
C GLY A 296 -24.68 -9.44 4.91
N ALA A 297 -25.06 -10.18 3.87
CA ALA A 297 -26.15 -11.16 3.92
C ALA A 297 -25.90 -12.34 4.88
N ARG A 298 -24.63 -12.62 5.21
CA ARG A 298 -24.24 -13.72 6.13
C ARG A 298 -24.06 -13.27 7.57
N VAL A 299 -23.57 -12.04 7.78
CA VAL A 299 -23.23 -11.51 9.12
C VAL A 299 -24.41 -10.78 9.75
N PHE A 300 -25.27 -10.15 8.94
CA PHE A 300 -26.47 -9.44 9.37
C PHE A 300 -27.70 -9.97 8.59
N PRO A 301 -28.13 -11.22 8.85
CA PRO A 301 -29.29 -11.82 8.17
C PRO A 301 -30.61 -11.12 8.48
#